data_AF-A0A553SGD6-F1
#
_entry.id   AF-A0A553SGD6-F1
#
_cell.length_a   1.000
_cell.length_b   1.000
_cell.length_c   1.000
_cell.angle_alpha   90.00
_cell.angle_beta   90.00
_cell.angle_gamma   90.00
#
_symmetry.space_group_name_H-M   'P 1'
#
loop_
_entity.id
_entity.type
_entity.pdbx_description
1 polymer ?
#
loop_
_entity_poly.entity_id
_entity_poly.type
_entity_poly.pdbx_seq_one_letter_code
_entity_poly.pdbx_strand_id
1 'polypeptide(L)'
;MKLYIYIGILILCAVLVVVGAIQLSSKKTEESEASAKLAETQVEWIMENAISSLTLKEDNEVYEAYLVGDETEKYPLKEDSFLGDKDDSIVEGEFSLYLTAESDDDKKELKQAIKLREPLVFNTKNKNISTYTVNKHSIIAVYQTKAKDNTVASLYVMKDGELASLSNKEIPVLKRKIKSIQQNYLQTAEKKNSDLYEVTTWTLSSERLQLKETDTTYIDKETEMEQWLEEEEYYLPFKNLTLSKDALTIAEQGMLLGSQYPIGTSISEITKSNKEYTDAKQSDGTMMVTYPEVTYYYDDQTKQVTSIAIPGMRLKINMSIINEILGKPNTFSANKNHDGYIAMYSANHYEMKFVLDSSQQLEQIQLVKKDSK
;
A
#
# COMPACT_ATOMS: atom_id res chain seq x y z
N MET A 1 27.72 -73.85 28.32
CA MET A 1 26.92 -73.42 27.15
C MET A 1 27.89 -73.19 25.99
N LYS A 2 27.70 -73.82 24.82
CA LYS A 2 28.76 -73.88 23.79
C LYS A 2 28.80 -72.58 22.94
N LEU A 3 30.01 -72.12 22.59
CA LEU A 3 30.31 -70.83 21.92
C LEU A 3 29.46 -70.55 20.67
N TYR A 4 29.08 -71.58 19.92
CA TYR A 4 28.24 -71.45 18.72
C TYR A 4 26.82 -70.96 19.01
N ILE A 5 26.31 -71.13 20.23
CA ILE A 5 24.99 -70.63 20.64
C ILE A 5 25.03 -69.10 20.78
N TYR A 6 26.12 -68.55 21.33
CA TYR A 6 26.30 -67.09 21.45
C TYR A 6 26.47 -66.41 20.09
N ILE A 7 27.21 -67.04 19.17
CA ILE A 7 27.37 -66.53 17.80
C ILE A 7 26.04 -66.58 17.04
N GLY A 8 25.25 -67.66 17.22
CA GLY A 8 23.91 -67.77 16.62
C GLY A 8 22.93 -66.70 17.13
N ILE A 9 22.94 -66.41 18.43
CA ILE A 9 22.10 -65.36 19.03
C ILE A 9 22.52 -63.96 18.55
N LEU A 10 23.83 -63.68 18.47
CA LEU A 10 24.34 -62.38 17.98
C LEU A 10 23.97 -62.12 16.52
N ILE A 11 24.07 -63.14 15.65
CA ILE A 11 23.67 -63.02 14.24
C ILE A 11 22.16 -62.81 14.13
N LEU A 12 21.35 -63.52 14.94
CA LEU A 12 19.90 -63.36 14.95
C LEU A 12 19.48 -61.94 15.40
N CYS A 13 20.13 -61.39 16.43
CA CYS A 13 19.92 -60.02 16.88
C CYS A 13 20.32 -58.98 15.82
N ALA A 14 21.46 -59.18 15.12
CA ALA A 14 21.89 -58.28 14.06
C ALA A 14 20.92 -58.28 12.87
N VAL A 15 20.41 -59.45 12.47
CA VAL A 15 19.39 -59.56 11.40
C VAL A 15 18.08 -58.89 11.82
N LEU A 16 17.63 -59.07 13.06
CA LEU A 16 16.41 -58.43 13.57
C LEU A 16 16.52 -56.90 13.63
N VAL A 17 17.69 -56.35 13.98
CA VAL A 17 17.93 -54.90 13.98
C VAL A 17 17.93 -54.34 12.56
N VAL A 18 18.55 -55.04 11.59
CA VAL A 18 18.57 -54.61 10.19
C VAL A 18 17.18 -54.69 9.56
N VAL A 19 16.42 -55.76 9.80
CA VAL A 19 15.02 -55.89 9.32
C VAL A 19 14.13 -54.82 9.95
N GLY A 20 14.29 -54.56 11.26
CA GLY A 20 13.57 -53.49 11.95
C GLY A 20 13.88 -52.10 11.38
N ALA A 21 15.14 -51.81 11.08
CA ALA A 21 15.56 -50.54 10.47
C ALA A 21 15.03 -50.37 9.04
N ILE A 22 15.02 -51.44 8.24
CA ILE A 22 14.46 -51.43 6.88
C ILE A 22 12.94 -51.23 6.91
N GLN A 23 12.23 -51.91 7.83
CA GLN A 23 10.79 -51.73 8.00
C GLN A 23 10.44 -50.32 8.49
N LEU A 24 11.23 -49.75 9.40
CA LEU A 24 11.02 -48.37 9.87
C LEU A 24 11.27 -47.35 8.74
N SER A 25 12.31 -47.57 7.93
CA SER A 25 12.59 -46.73 6.76
C SER A 25 11.52 -46.83 5.69
N SER A 26 11.06 -48.05 5.37
CA SER A 26 9.99 -48.29 4.40
C SER A 26 8.68 -47.65 4.85
N LYS A 27 8.33 -47.78 6.15
CA LYS A 27 7.14 -47.17 6.72
C LYS A 27 7.21 -45.63 6.69
N LYS A 28 8.38 -45.06 6.97
CA LYS A 28 8.60 -43.61 6.88
C LYS A 28 8.49 -43.09 5.44
N THR A 29 8.96 -43.85 4.46
CA THR A 29 8.82 -43.53 3.03
C THR A 29 7.35 -43.63 2.59
N GLU A 30 6.63 -44.69 2.97
CA GLU A 30 5.19 -44.83 2.66
C GLU A 30 4.33 -43.74 3.33
N GLU A 31 4.61 -43.39 4.59
CA GLU A 31 3.93 -42.27 5.29
C GLU A 31 4.22 -40.93 4.60
N SER A 32 5.45 -40.71 4.12
CA SER A 32 5.83 -39.51 3.38
C SER A 32 5.14 -39.42 2.01
N GLU A 33 5.09 -40.53 1.26
CA GLU A 33 4.41 -40.59 -0.05
C GLU A 33 2.89 -40.42 0.08
N ALA A 34 2.29 -41.02 1.10
CA ALA A 34 0.87 -40.85 1.39
C ALA A 34 0.53 -39.39 1.79
N SER A 35 1.38 -38.75 2.60
CA SER A 35 1.23 -37.34 2.98
C SER A 35 1.37 -36.41 1.77
N ALA A 36 2.35 -36.65 0.90
CA ALA A 36 2.56 -35.87 -0.32
C ALA A 36 1.36 -35.98 -1.28
N LYS A 37 0.81 -37.18 -1.45
CA LYS A 37 -0.37 -37.42 -2.31
C LYS A 37 -1.65 -36.78 -1.76
N LEU A 38 -1.83 -36.77 -0.45
CA LEU A 38 -2.93 -36.07 0.21
C LEU A 38 -2.83 -34.56 0.03
N ALA A 39 -1.63 -33.99 0.22
CA ALA A 39 -1.37 -32.57 -0.02
C ALA A 39 -1.60 -32.17 -1.49
N GLU A 40 -1.21 -33.02 -2.44
CA GLU A 40 -1.47 -32.81 -3.87
C GLU A 40 -2.98 -32.77 -4.19
N THR A 41 -3.75 -33.72 -3.66
CA THR A 41 -5.21 -33.78 -3.85
C THR A 41 -5.93 -32.58 -3.22
N GLN A 42 -5.41 -32.09 -2.09
CA GLN A 42 -5.97 -30.92 -1.40
C GLN A 42 -5.71 -29.62 -2.16
N VAL A 43 -4.50 -29.44 -2.72
CA VAL A 43 -4.17 -28.29 -3.55
C VAL A 43 -4.99 -28.27 -4.84
N GLU A 44 -5.17 -29.42 -5.50
CA GLU A 44 -6.08 -29.53 -6.66
C GLU A 44 -7.51 -29.10 -6.30
N TRP A 45 -8.04 -29.56 -5.18
CA TRP A 45 -9.37 -29.16 -4.71
C TRP A 45 -9.47 -27.65 -4.45
N ILE A 46 -8.46 -27.04 -3.83
CA ILE A 46 -8.40 -25.58 -3.60
C ILE A 46 -8.46 -24.83 -4.93
N MET A 47 -7.67 -25.26 -5.91
CA MET A 47 -7.63 -24.64 -7.23
C MET A 47 -8.97 -24.75 -7.96
N GLU A 48 -9.63 -25.90 -7.89
CA GLU A 48 -10.92 -26.15 -8.54
C GLU A 48 -12.09 -25.36 -7.90
N ASN A 49 -12.01 -25.09 -6.60
CA ASN A 49 -13.09 -24.44 -5.83
C ASN A 49 -12.83 -22.95 -5.54
N ALA A 50 -11.69 -22.41 -5.96
CA ALA A 50 -11.37 -21.00 -5.81
C ALA A 50 -12.28 -20.11 -6.67
N ILE A 51 -12.86 -19.07 -6.07
CA ILE A 51 -13.60 -18.02 -6.80
C ILE A 51 -12.69 -16.90 -7.31
N SER A 52 -11.45 -16.84 -6.82
CA SER A 52 -10.43 -15.89 -7.24
C SER A 52 -9.05 -16.37 -6.81
N SER A 53 -8.02 -16.07 -7.60
CA SER A 53 -6.63 -16.35 -7.27
C SER A 53 -5.71 -15.17 -7.63
N LEU A 54 -4.54 -15.11 -6.99
CA LEU A 54 -3.45 -14.23 -7.35
C LEU A 54 -2.10 -14.82 -6.97
N THR A 55 -1.06 -14.41 -7.69
CA THR A 55 0.33 -14.68 -7.34
C THR A 55 0.89 -13.55 -6.47
N LEU A 56 1.69 -13.88 -5.46
CA LEU A 56 2.45 -12.90 -4.67
C LEU A 56 3.88 -13.40 -4.40
N LYS A 57 4.77 -12.47 -4.08
CA LYS A 57 6.19 -12.74 -3.86
C LYS A 57 6.61 -12.20 -2.50
N GLU A 58 7.02 -13.09 -1.59
CA GLU A 58 7.53 -12.75 -0.26
C GLU A 58 8.89 -13.44 -0.08
N ASP A 59 9.91 -12.74 0.42
CA ASP A 59 11.24 -13.29 0.75
C ASP A 59 11.91 -14.16 -0.35
N ASN A 60 11.69 -13.80 -1.62
CA ASN A 60 12.12 -14.51 -2.84
C ASN A 60 11.38 -15.82 -3.17
N GLU A 61 10.38 -16.19 -2.38
CA GLU A 61 9.45 -17.27 -2.69
C GLU A 61 8.23 -16.72 -3.42
N VAL A 62 7.66 -17.56 -4.29
CA VAL A 62 6.42 -17.28 -5.01
C VAL A 62 5.32 -18.12 -4.36
N TYR A 63 4.23 -17.45 -4.03
CA TYR A 63 3.04 -18.08 -3.47
C TYR A 63 1.84 -17.80 -4.36
N GLU A 64 0.96 -18.79 -4.46
CA GLU A 64 -0.37 -18.63 -5.03
C GLU A 64 -1.38 -18.51 -3.88
N ALA A 65 -2.20 -17.46 -3.93
CA ALA A 65 -3.25 -17.21 -2.97
C ALA A 65 -4.62 -17.48 -3.61
N TYR A 66 -5.47 -18.25 -2.94
CA TYR A 66 -6.79 -18.66 -3.41
C TYR A 66 -7.88 -18.23 -2.41
N LEU A 67 -8.89 -17.54 -2.92
CA LEU A 67 -10.13 -17.26 -2.18
C LEU A 67 -11.13 -18.38 -2.46
N VAL A 68 -11.40 -19.22 -1.46
CA VAL A 68 -12.24 -20.43 -1.60
C VAL A 68 -13.45 -20.33 -0.68
N GLY A 69 -14.61 -20.74 -1.18
CA GLY A 69 -15.82 -20.89 -0.38
C GLY A 69 -15.80 -22.24 0.34
N ASP A 70 -15.84 -22.23 1.67
CA ASP A 70 -15.85 -23.44 2.50
C ASP A 70 -17.29 -24.00 2.62
N GLU A 71 -18.22 -23.15 3.05
CA GLU A 71 -19.65 -23.46 3.15
C GLU A 71 -20.44 -22.36 2.44
N THR A 72 -20.73 -22.57 1.15
CA THR A 72 -21.32 -21.52 0.31
C THR A 72 -22.47 -21.99 -0.56
N GLU A 73 -23.39 -21.07 -0.85
CA GLU A 73 -24.42 -21.22 -1.85
C GLU A 73 -24.06 -20.39 -3.09
N LYS A 74 -24.28 -20.96 -4.27
CA LYS A 74 -24.06 -20.28 -5.56
C LYS A 74 -25.38 -20.08 -6.28
N TYR A 75 -25.69 -18.84 -6.63
CA TYR A 75 -26.95 -18.49 -7.31
C TYR A 75 -26.76 -17.34 -8.30
N PRO A 76 -27.58 -17.28 -9.38
CA PRO A 76 -27.57 -16.15 -10.30
C PRO A 76 -28.38 -14.97 -9.73
N LEU A 77 -27.94 -13.73 -9.98
CA LEU A 77 -28.75 -12.54 -9.72
C LEU A 77 -30.01 -12.53 -10.58
N LYS A 78 -31.16 -12.24 -9.97
CA LYS A 78 -32.45 -12.18 -10.66
C LYS A 78 -32.68 -10.86 -11.38
N GLU A 79 -32.05 -9.80 -10.89
CA GLU A 79 -32.15 -8.42 -11.36
C GLU A 79 -30.84 -7.68 -11.07
N ASP A 80 -30.62 -6.56 -11.77
CA ASP A 80 -29.47 -5.70 -11.53
C ASP A 80 -29.50 -5.16 -10.09
N SER A 81 -28.33 -5.18 -9.44
CA SER A 81 -28.20 -4.72 -8.06
C SER A 81 -26.81 -4.15 -7.81
N PHE A 82 -26.55 -3.67 -6.60
CA PHE A 82 -25.20 -3.24 -6.22
C PHE A 82 -24.18 -4.40 -6.20
N LEU A 83 -24.63 -5.65 -6.24
CA LEU A 83 -23.76 -6.83 -6.31
C LEU A 83 -23.31 -7.15 -7.74
N GLY A 84 -24.01 -6.64 -8.77
CA GLY A 84 -23.73 -6.92 -10.17
C GLY A 84 -24.96 -6.84 -11.06
N ASP A 85 -24.79 -7.25 -12.31
CA ASP A 85 -25.84 -7.28 -13.31
C ASP A 85 -26.71 -8.53 -13.16
N LYS A 86 -27.91 -8.51 -13.71
CA LYS A 86 -28.75 -9.69 -13.84
C LYS A 86 -27.96 -10.86 -14.46
N ASP A 87 -28.22 -12.06 -13.96
CA ASP A 87 -27.58 -13.33 -14.33
C ASP A 87 -26.10 -13.45 -13.90
N ASP A 88 -25.54 -12.47 -13.19
CA ASP A 88 -24.23 -12.63 -12.55
C ASP A 88 -24.26 -13.72 -11.48
N SER A 89 -23.19 -14.51 -11.42
CA SER A 89 -23.06 -15.57 -10.43
C SER A 89 -22.57 -14.99 -9.09
N ILE A 90 -23.39 -15.14 -8.07
CA ILE A 90 -23.08 -14.80 -6.69
C ILE A 90 -22.74 -16.06 -5.91
N VAL A 91 -21.75 -15.95 -5.04
CA VAL A 91 -21.39 -16.98 -4.06
C VAL A 91 -21.47 -16.33 -2.69
N GLU A 92 -22.29 -16.92 -1.81
CA GLU A 92 -22.58 -16.42 -0.47
C GLU A 92 -22.29 -17.49 0.59
N GLY A 93 -21.62 -17.14 1.67
CA GLY A 93 -21.35 -18.05 2.79
C GLY A 93 -20.01 -17.78 3.49
N GLU A 94 -19.36 -18.85 3.96
CA GLU A 94 -18.05 -18.80 4.62
C GLU A 94 -16.91 -18.96 3.62
N PHE A 95 -15.85 -18.16 3.78
CA PHE A 95 -14.69 -18.20 2.89
C PHE A 95 -13.39 -18.18 3.67
N SER A 96 -12.38 -18.82 3.07
CA SER A 96 -11.02 -18.82 3.55
C SER A 96 -10.06 -18.42 2.45
N LEU A 97 -8.96 -17.78 2.87
CA LEU A 97 -7.81 -17.51 2.05
C LEU A 97 -6.79 -18.63 2.26
N TYR A 98 -6.41 -19.29 1.18
CA TYR A 98 -5.40 -20.34 1.16
C TYR A 98 -4.14 -19.80 0.48
N LEU A 99 -2.95 -20.02 1.04
CA LEU A 99 -1.69 -19.88 0.32
C LEU A 99 -1.02 -21.22 0.10
N THR A 100 -0.50 -21.41 -1.11
CA THR A 100 0.32 -22.55 -1.48
C THR A 100 1.68 -22.06 -2.01
N ALA A 101 2.77 -22.58 -1.46
CA ALA A 101 4.12 -22.33 -1.96
C ALA A 101 4.48 -23.29 -3.10
N GLU A 102 5.22 -22.82 -4.11
CA GLU A 102 5.70 -23.66 -5.23
C GLU A 102 6.90 -24.58 -4.87
N SER A 103 7.43 -24.57 -3.64
CA SER A 103 8.65 -25.31 -3.33
C SER A 103 8.46 -26.83 -3.32
N ASP A 104 9.33 -27.53 -4.06
CA ASP A 104 9.26 -28.95 -4.44
C ASP A 104 9.23 -29.99 -3.29
N ASP A 105 9.60 -29.63 -2.05
CA ASP A 105 9.79 -30.65 -0.99
C ASP A 105 8.74 -30.64 0.13
N ASP A 106 7.84 -29.66 0.19
CA ASP A 106 6.69 -29.65 1.11
C ASP A 106 5.72 -28.53 0.67
N LYS A 107 4.62 -28.87 -0.02
CA LYS A 107 3.54 -27.91 -0.31
C LYS A 107 2.90 -27.47 1.02
N LYS A 108 3.46 -26.46 1.66
CA LYS A 108 2.87 -25.85 2.85
C LYS A 108 1.61 -25.09 2.43
N GLU A 109 0.48 -25.56 2.93
CA GLU A 109 -0.80 -24.87 2.82
C GLU A 109 -1.03 -24.06 4.09
N LEU A 110 -1.32 -22.77 3.91
CA LEU A 110 -1.72 -21.89 5.00
C LEU A 110 -3.15 -21.44 4.77
N LYS A 111 -4.06 -21.85 5.66
CA LYS A 111 -5.47 -21.47 5.65
C LYS A 111 -5.74 -20.37 6.65
N GLN A 112 -6.43 -19.32 6.22
CA GLN A 112 -6.95 -18.27 7.10
C GLN A 112 -8.40 -17.97 6.78
N ALA A 113 -9.28 -18.21 7.76
CA ALA A 113 -10.67 -17.76 7.69
C ALA A 113 -10.74 -16.23 7.56
N ILE A 114 -11.60 -15.75 6.69
CA ILE A 114 -11.68 -14.32 6.39
C ILE A 114 -12.49 -13.60 7.46
N LYS A 115 -11.86 -12.63 8.14
CA LYS A 115 -12.45 -11.82 9.20
C LYS A 115 -13.23 -10.59 8.67
N LEU A 116 -14.07 -10.81 7.66
CA LEU A 116 -15.06 -9.85 7.19
C LEU A 116 -16.43 -10.20 7.83
N ARG A 117 -17.46 -9.36 7.60
CA ARG A 117 -18.83 -9.66 8.02
C ARG A 117 -19.33 -11.03 7.52
N GLU A 118 -20.15 -11.71 8.30
CA GLU A 118 -20.81 -12.95 7.89
C GLU A 118 -22.30 -12.70 7.57
N PRO A 119 -22.86 -13.31 6.50
CA PRO A 119 -22.16 -14.09 5.47
C PRO A 119 -21.36 -13.19 4.51
N LEU A 120 -20.32 -13.77 3.91
CA LEU A 120 -19.57 -13.14 2.83
C LEU A 120 -20.33 -13.33 1.52
N VAL A 121 -20.29 -12.33 0.65
CA VAL A 121 -21.03 -12.31 -0.61
C VAL A 121 -20.11 -11.77 -1.70
N PHE A 122 -19.81 -12.60 -2.70
CA PHE A 122 -18.96 -12.24 -3.81
C PHE A 122 -19.66 -12.49 -5.14
N ASN A 123 -19.51 -11.53 -6.05
CA ASN A 123 -19.77 -11.77 -7.47
C ASN A 123 -18.49 -12.32 -8.10
N THR A 124 -18.58 -13.48 -8.75
CA THR A 124 -17.39 -14.16 -9.31
C THR A 124 -16.79 -13.45 -10.52
N LYS A 125 -17.51 -12.50 -11.14
CA LYS A 125 -16.97 -11.67 -12.23
C LYS A 125 -16.04 -10.56 -11.73
N ASN A 126 -16.16 -10.17 -10.46
CA ASN A 126 -15.38 -9.07 -9.89
C ASN A 126 -13.98 -9.53 -9.46
N LYS A 127 -13.04 -8.58 -9.47
CA LYS A 127 -11.75 -8.77 -8.79
C LYS A 127 -11.97 -8.79 -7.27
N ASN A 128 -11.99 -9.98 -6.68
CA ASN A 128 -12.30 -10.18 -5.26
C ASN A 128 -11.06 -10.12 -4.36
N ILE A 129 -9.88 -10.35 -4.92
CA ILE A 129 -8.61 -10.19 -4.21
C ILE A 129 -7.60 -9.36 -5.03
N SER A 130 -6.74 -8.63 -4.34
CA SER A 130 -5.57 -7.92 -4.91
C SER A 130 -4.37 -8.06 -3.97
N THR A 131 -3.17 -7.81 -4.49
CA THR A 131 -1.94 -7.78 -3.70
C THR A 131 -1.27 -6.40 -3.79
N TYR A 132 -0.60 -6.00 -2.70
CA TYR A 132 0.12 -4.73 -2.56
C TYR A 132 1.40 -4.93 -1.77
N THR A 133 2.46 -4.18 -2.06
CA THR A 133 3.71 -4.24 -1.27
C THR A 133 3.82 -3.04 -0.34
N VAL A 134 4.08 -3.29 0.95
CA VAL A 134 4.28 -2.26 1.99
C VAL A 134 5.37 -2.71 2.96
N ASN A 135 6.38 -1.88 3.19
CA ASN A 135 7.56 -2.17 4.02
C ASN A 135 8.18 -3.54 3.71
N LYS A 136 8.28 -3.88 2.42
CA LYS A 136 8.75 -5.18 1.88
C LYS A 136 7.83 -6.39 2.13
N HIS A 137 6.66 -6.17 2.71
CA HIS A 137 5.67 -7.21 2.91
C HIS A 137 4.59 -7.20 1.83
N SER A 138 4.20 -8.38 1.38
CA SER A 138 3.06 -8.61 0.51
C SER A 138 1.77 -8.61 1.33
N ILE A 139 0.87 -7.69 0.96
CA ILE A 139 -0.43 -7.50 1.58
C ILE A 139 -1.51 -7.99 0.63
N ILE A 140 -2.31 -8.96 1.08
CA ILE A 140 -3.47 -9.45 0.35
C ILE A 140 -4.71 -8.69 0.81
N ALA A 141 -5.40 -8.06 -0.13
CA ALA A 141 -6.69 -7.41 0.10
C ALA A 141 -7.82 -8.32 -0.38
N VAL A 142 -8.79 -8.59 0.49
CA VAL A 142 -10.04 -9.27 0.15
C VAL A 142 -11.18 -8.26 0.16
N TYR A 143 -11.85 -8.08 -0.97
CA TYR A 143 -12.84 -7.03 -1.19
C TYR A 143 -14.29 -7.50 -1.10
N GLN A 144 -15.10 -6.82 -0.30
CA GLN A 144 -16.53 -7.06 -0.25
C GLN A 144 -17.37 -5.81 -0.48
N THR A 145 -18.31 -5.92 -1.42
CA THR A 145 -19.28 -4.86 -1.71
C THR A 145 -20.39 -4.89 -0.65
N LYS A 146 -20.59 -3.76 0.04
CA LYS A 146 -21.65 -3.61 1.06
C LYS A 146 -22.92 -2.99 0.52
N ALA A 147 -22.78 -2.01 -0.36
CA ALA A 147 -23.86 -1.28 -0.99
C ALA A 147 -23.34 -0.62 -2.28
N LYS A 148 -24.20 0.11 -2.99
CA LYS A 148 -23.79 0.95 -4.11
C LYS A 148 -22.71 1.92 -3.64
N ASP A 149 -21.58 1.94 -4.35
CA ASP A 149 -20.38 2.75 -4.06
C ASP A 149 -19.71 2.49 -2.70
N ASN A 150 -20.13 1.46 -1.96
CA ASN A 150 -19.56 1.09 -0.67
C ASN A 150 -18.92 -0.29 -0.76
N THR A 151 -17.59 -0.32 -0.76
CA THR A 151 -16.80 -1.55 -0.69
C THR A 151 -15.86 -1.44 0.50
N VAL A 152 -15.61 -2.58 1.15
CA VAL A 152 -14.61 -2.70 2.20
C VAL A 152 -13.56 -3.73 1.83
N ALA A 153 -12.39 -3.64 2.44
CA ALA A 153 -11.32 -4.60 2.33
C ALA A 153 -10.95 -5.15 3.72
N SER A 154 -10.70 -6.45 3.80
CA SER A 154 -9.88 -7.04 4.86
C SER A 154 -8.48 -7.28 4.32
N LEU A 155 -7.48 -6.84 5.06
CA LEU A 155 -6.09 -6.90 4.64
C LEU A 155 -5.33 -7.95 5.47
N TYR A 156 -4.51 -8.74 4.79
CA TYR A 156 -3.75 -9.83 5.38
C TYR A 156 -2.29 -9.73 4.96
N VAL A 157 -1.38 -10.16 5.82
CA VAL A 157 0.06 -10.25 5.56
C VAL A 157 0.56 -11.62 5.98
N MET A 158 1.62 -12.11 5.34
CA MET A 158 2.34 -13.27 5.84
C MET A 158 3.19 -12.87 7.07
N LYS A 159 3.06 -13.60 8.16
CA LYS A 159 3.85 -13.42 9.38
C LYS A 159 4.15 -14.78 10.00
N ASP A 160 5.44 -15.06 10.20
CA ASP A 160 5.90 -16.28 10.89
C ASP A 160 5.34 -17.59 10.27
N GLY A 161 5.12 -17.59 8.95
CA GLY A 161 4.53 -18.73 8.25
C GLY A 161 3.02 -18.88 8.45
N GLU A 162 2.32 -17.84 8.90
CA GLU A 162 0.86 -17.79 8.97
C GLU A 162 0.33 -16.51 8.29
N LEU A 163 -0.96 -16.51 7.93
CA LEU A 163 -1.64 -15.30 7.48
C LEU A 163 -2.16 -14.51 8.68
N ALA A 164 -1.64 -13.31 8.89
CA ALA A 164 -2.11 -12.41 9.93
C ALA A 164 -2.98 -11.29 9.33
N SER A 165 -4.11 -10.99 9.97
CA SER A 165 -4.91 -9.82 9.62
C SER A 165 -4.20 -8.53 10.06
N LEU A 166 -4.17 -7.54 9.18
CA LEU A 166 -3.51 -6.26 9.41
C LEU A 166 -4.37 -5.24 10.17
N SER A 167 -5.68 -5.45 10.24
CA SER A 167 -6.62 -4.54 10.88
C SER A 167 -7.68 -5.30 11.65
N ASN A 168 -8.09 -4.73 12.79
CA ASN A 168 -9.19 -5.30 13.59
C ASN A 168 -10.58 -4.98 13.03
N LYS A 169 -10.62 -4.14 11.99
CA LYS A 169 -11.84 -3.68 11.31
C LYS A 169 -11.62 -3.70 9.82
N GLU A 170 -12.72 -3.80 9.08
CA GLU A 170 -12.73 -3.67 7.63
C GLU A 170 -12.35 -2.24 7.24
N ILE A 171 -11.59 -2.09 6.16
CA ILE A 171 -11.10 -0.79 5.67
C ILE A 171 -11.98 -0.36 4.50
N PRO A 172 -12.62 0.82 4.53
CA PRO A 172 -13.35 1.34 3.39
C PRO A 172 -12.45 1.55 2.17
N VAL A 173 -12.94 1.13 1.01
CA VAL A 173 -12.25 1.26 -0.27
C VAL A 173 -13.21 1.66 -1.39
N LEU A 174 -12.83 2.65 -2.17
CA LEU A 174 -13.61 3.15 -3.29
C LEU A 174 -13.28 2.31 -4.53
N LYS A 175 -14.31 1.75 -5.16
CA LYS A 175 -14.21 0.95 -6.40
C LYS A 175 -13.10 -0.14 -6.36
N ARG A 176 -12.92 -0.81 -5.20
CA ARG A 176 -11.91 -1.88 -5.02
C ARG A 176 -10.47 -1.43 -5.33
N LYS A 177 -10.18 -0.13 -5.14
CA LYS A 177 -8.86 0.46 -5.38
C LYS A 177 -8.16 0.78 -4.06
N ILE A 178 -6.89 0.41 -4.00
CA ILE A 178 -5.93 0.80 -2.97
C ILE A 178 -4.66 1.21 -3.71
N LYS A 179 -4.02 2.29 -3.27
CA LYS A 179 -2.72 2.74 -3.80
C LYS A 179 -1.60 2.29 -2.90
N SER A 180 -0.52 1.74 -3.45
CA SER A 180 0.75 1.61 -2.74
C SER A 180 1.65 2.79 -3.08
N ILE A 181 2.13 3.51 -2.06
CA ILE A 181 2.91 4.73 -2.23
C ILE A 181 4.33 4.46 -1.77
N GLN A 182 5.26 4.44 -2.73
CA GLN A 182 6.70 4.23 -2.49
C GLN A 182 7.00 2.98 -1.64
N GLN A 183 6.13 1.96 -1.71
CA GLN A 183 6.18 0.75 -0.88
C GLN A 183 6.18 1.01 0.64
N ASN A 184 5.85 2.20 1.13
CA ASN A 184 5.88 2.52 2.57
C ASN A 184 4.48 2.78 3.15
N TYR A 185 3.54 3.15 2.28
CA TYR A 185 2.19 3.53 2.66
C TYR A 185 1.15 2.89 1.76
N LEU A 186 -0.05 2.70 2.29
CA LEU A 186 -1.25 2.44 1.52
C LEU A 186 -2.16 3.67 1.57
N GLN A 187 -2.86 3.95 0.49
CA GLN A 187 -3.93 4.95 0.50
C GLN A 187 -5.23 4.33 0.02
N THR A 188 -6.29 4.54 0.80
CA THR A 188 -7.65 4.13 0.47
C THR A 188 -8.54 5.36 0.42
N ALA A 189 -9.64 5.25 -0.31
CA ALA A 189 -10.64 6.30 -0.38
C ALA A 189 -12.02 5.73 -0.07
N GLU A 190 -12.94 6.56 0.42
CA GLU A 190 -14.36 6.25 0.47
C GLU A 190 -15.20 7.48 0.15
N LYS A 191 -16.38 7.25 -0.43
CA LYS A 191 -17.35 8.32 -0.71
C LYS A 191 -18.26 8.50 0.51
N LYS A 192 -18.20 9.66 1.17
CA LYS A 192 -19.00 9.97 2.37
C LYS A 192 -20.39 10.49 2.03
N ASN A 193 -20.49 11.32 0.98
CA ASN A 193 -21.75 11.84 0.44
C ASN A 193 -21.59 12.14 -1.07
N SER A 194 -22.53 12.86 -1.70
CA SER A 194 -22.51 13.12 -3.15
C SER A 194 -21.18 13.70 -3.64
N ASP A 195 -20.61 14.60 -2.85
CA ASP A 195 -19.51 15.47 -3.29
C ASP A 195 -18.26 15.35 -2.42
N LEU A 196 -18.33 14.62 -1.29
CA LEU A 196 -17.23 14.49 -0.33
C LEU A 196 -16.65 13.08 -0.32
N TYR A 197 -15.33 13.02 -0.50
CA TYR A 197 -14.52 11.83 -0.39
C TYR A 197 -13.59 11.94 0.82
N GLU A 198 -13.44 10.84 1.56
CA GLU A 198 -12.44 10.70 2.61
C GLU A 198 -11.33 9.79 2.10
N VAL A 199 -10.10 10.31 2.13
CA VAL A 199 -8.90 9.61 1.68
C VAL A 199 -8.02 9.39 2.88
N THR A 200 -7.76 8.13 3.20
CA THR A 200 -7.00 7.71 4.37
C THR A 200 -5.68 7.08 3.95
N THR A 201 -4.58 7.57 4.50
CA THR A 201 -3.24 7.02 4.32
C THR A 201 -2.86 6.19 5.54
N TRP A 202 -2.35 4.99 5.28
CA TRP A 202 -2.00 3.98 6.27
C TRP A 202 -0.51 3.67 6.21
N THR A 203 0.09 3.35 7.35
CA THR A 203 1.43 2.77 7.43
C THR A 203 1.37 1.42 8.14
N LEU A 204 2.30 0.52 7.81
CA LEU A 204 2.43 -0.76 8.47
C LEU A 204 3.40 -0.64 9.65
N SER A 205 2.89 -0.84 10.87
CA SER A 205 3.70 -0.83 12.09
C SER A 205 4.73 -1.98 12.07
N SER A 206 6.02 -1.65 12.12
CA SER A 206 7.11 -2.64 12.12
C SER A 206 7.05 -3.63 13.28
N GLU A 207 6.60 -3.21 14.47
CA GLU A 207 6.57 -4.08 15.66
C GLU A 207 5.46 -5.14 15.62
N ARG A 208 4.29 -4.81 15.09
CA ARG A 208 3.07 -5.64 15.19
C ARG A 208 2.55 -6.13 13.86
N LEU A 209 3.06 -5.61 12.74
CA LEU A 209 2.49 -5.76 11.41
C LEU A 209 0.99 -5.45 11.42
N GLN A 210 0.64 -4.29 11.97
CA GLN A 210 -0.73 -3.76 11.97
C GLN A 210 -0.75 -2.44 11.22
N LEU A 211 -1.82 -2.22 10.46
CA LEU A 211 -2.03 -0.94 9.81
C LEU A 211 -2.41 0.11 10.83
N LYS A 212 -1.72 1.23 10.75
CA LYS A 212 -1.98 2.42 11.54
C LYS A 212 -2.35 3.54 10.59
N GLU A 213 -3.44 4.22 10.92
CA GLU A 213 -3.83 5.47 10.25
C GLU A 213 -2.73 6.51 10.46
N THR A 214 -2.17 7.00 9.35
CA THR A 214 -1.15 8.05 9.33
C THR A 214 -1.80 9.42 9.17
N ASP A 215 -2.77 9.52 8.26
CA ASP A 215 -3.41 10.77 7.90
C ASP A 215 -4.76 10.53 7.22
N THR A 216 -5.69 11.48 7.39
CA THR A 216 -6.99 11.50 6.69
C THR A 216 -7.22 12.87 6.07
N THR A 217 -7.56 12.88 4.79
CA THR A 217 -7.83 14.07 3.99
C THR A 217 -9.23 13.98 3.41
N TYR A 218 -9.94 15.11 3.39
CA TYR A 218 -11.23 15.23 2.73
C TYR A 218 -11.07 15.96 1.40
N ILE A 219 -11.62 15.41 0.34
CA ILE A 219 -11.59 15.98 -1.01
C ILE A 219 -13.03 16.20 -1.47
N ASP A 220 -13.34 17.42 -1.89
CA ASP A 220 -14.64 17.83 -2.40
C ASP A 220 -14.65 18.05 -3.93
N LYS A 221 -13.56 17.67 -4.61
CA LYS A 221 -13.38 17.80 -6.05
C LYS A 221 -13.40 16.43 -6.72
N GLU A 222 -14.42 16.20 -7.55
CA GLU A 222 -14.59 14.95 -8.27
C GLU A 222 -13.41 14.66 -9.22
N THR A 223 -12.87 15.68 -9.88
CA THR A 223 -11.74 15.53 -10.82
C THR A 223 -10.47 15.00 -10.16
N GLU A 224 -10.16 15.40 -8.92
CA GLU A 224 -8.99 14.88 -8.18
C GLU A 224 -9.19 13.40 -7.82
N MET A 225 -10.43 13.01 -7.53
CA MET A 225 -10.78 11.63 -7.22
C MET A 225 -10.85 10.73 -8.46
N GLU A 226 -11.30 11.25 -9.60
CA GLU A 226 -11.19 10.57 -10.90
C GLU A 226 -9.74 10.29 -11.23
N GLN A 227 -8.86 11.29 -11.12
CA GLN A 227 -7.43 11.12 -11.33
C GLN A 227 -6.85 10.05 -10.38
N TRP A 228 -7.21 10.08 -9.11
CA TRP A 228 -6.82 9.06 -8.12
C TRP A 228 -7.30 7.65 -8.49
N LEU A 229 -8.50 7.49 -9.04
CA LEU A 229 -9.00 6.18 -9.45
C LEU A 229 -8.32 5.65 -10.71
N GLU A 230 -8.05 6.53 -11.67
CA GLU A 230 -7.63 6.17 -13.03
C GLU A 230 -6.11 6.06 -13.19
N GLU A 231 -5.34 6.97 -12.60
CA GLU A 231 -3.89 7.04 -12.77
C GLU A 231 -3.17 6.26 -11.67
N GLU A 232 -2.60 5.09 -11.96
CA GLU A 232 -2.00 4.19 -10.96
C GLU A 232 -1.03 4.91 -10.01
N GLU A 233 -0.19 5.77 -10.57
CA GLU A 233 0.90 6.47 -9.89
C GLU A 233 0.45 7.76 -9.17
N TYR A 234 -0.74 8.27 -9.49
CA TYR A 234 -1.29 9.41 -8.79
C TYR A 234 -1.87 8.96 -7.43
N TYR A 235 -1.41 9.65 -6.39
CA TYR A 235 -1.94 9.57 -5.03
C TYR A 235 -2.08 10.97 -4.47
N LEU A 236 -2.94 11.12 -3.46
CA LEU A 236 -3.13 12.41 -2.83
C LEU A 236 -2.03 12.67 -1.81
N PRO A 237 -1.46 13.89 -1.77
CA PRO A 237 -0.52 14.27 -0.72
C PRO A 237 -1.14 14.09 0.66
N PHE A 238 -0.32 13.71 1.63
CA PHE A 238 -0.79 13.43 2.98
C PHE A 238 0.25 13.89 3.98
N LYS A 239 -0.18 14.05 5.24
CA LYS A 239 0.69 14.51 6.32
C LYS A 239 1.84 13.54 6.56
N ASN A 240 3.02 13.86 6.02
CA ASN A 240 4.24 13.09 6.17
C ASN A 240 5.46 13.94 6.54
N LEU A 241 5.28 15.24 6.77
CA LEU A 241 6.32 16.17 7.18
C LEU A 241 5.96 16.86 8.50
N THR A 242 7.00 17.28 9.21
CA THR A 242 6.89 18.14 10.39
C THR A 242 7.82 19.33 10.20
N LEU A 243 7.29 20.54 10.39
CA LEU A 243 8.11 21.75 10.35
C LEU A 243 9.08 21.74 11.55
N SER A 244 10.35 22.02 11.29
CA SER A 244 11.38 22.12 12.33
C SER A 244 12.05 23.50 12.30
N LYS A 245 12.80 23.81 13.37
CA LYS A 245 13.58 25.06 13.46
C LYS A 245 14.69 25.15 12.40
N ASP A 246 15.15 24.00 11.91
CA ASP A 246 16.21 23.92 10.91
C ASP A 246 15.71 24.19 9.48
N ALA A 247 14.40 24.37 9.29
CA ALA A 247 13.82 24.59 7.96
C ALA A 247 14.45 25.79 7.23
N LEU A 248 14.79 26.86 7.94
CA LEU A 248 15.48 28.02 7.35
C LEU A 248 16.93 27.71 6.99
N THR A 249 17.65 26.94 7.80
CA THR A 249 19.02 26.51 7.51
C THR A 249 19.06 25.55 6.31
N ILE A 250 18.05 24.69 6.15
CA ILE A 250 17.89 23.85 4.96
C ILE A 250 17.62 24.73 3.72
N ALA A 251 16.73 25.72 3.85
CA ALA A 251 16.43 26.68 2.80
C ALA A 251 17.64 27.50 2.35
N GLU A 252 18.57 27.84 3.24
CA GLU A 252 19.82 28.54 2.90
C GLU A 252 20.71 27.75 1.93
N GLN A 253 20.56 26.43 1.90
CA GLN A 253 21.27 25.52 0.99
C GLN A 253 20.53 25.32 -0.35
N GLY A 254 19.42 26.04 -0.57
CA GLY A 254 18.58 25.89 -1.76
C GLY A 254 17.65 24.67 -1.71
N MET A 255 17.54 23.99 -0.57
CA MET A 255 16.69 22.82 -0.37
C MET A 255 15.37 23.23 0.31
N LEU A 256 14.25 22.63 -0.11
CA LEU A 256 12.99 22.77 0.61
C LEU A 256 12.76 21.53 1.49
N LEU A 257 12.16 21.71 2.66
CA LEU A 257 11.82 20.59 3.54
C LEU A 257 11.03 19.52 2.76
N GLY A 258 11.49 18.28 2.79
CA GLY A 258 10.81 17.18 2.10
C GLY A 258 10.93 17.18 0.57
N SER A 259 11.79 18.02 -0.02
CA SER A 259 12.26 17.87 -1.39
C SER A 259 13.55 17.04 -1.44
N GLN A 260 13.78 16.34 -2.56
CA GLN A 260 14.99 15.52 -2.76
C GLN A 260 16.12 16.31 -3.43
N TYR A 261 15.79 17.34 -4.19
CA TYR A 261 16.73 18.10 -5.02
C TYR A 261 16.72 19.59 -4.66
N PRO A 262 17.90 20.26 -4.68
CA PRO A 262 17.99 21.70 -4.43
C PRO A 262 17.69 22.53 -5.69
N ILE A 263 17.43 23.82 -5.49
CA ILE A 263 17.42 24.83 -6.55
C ILE A 263 18.78 24.83 -7.26
N GLY A 264 18.76 24.86 -8.60
CA GLY A 264 19.93 24.74 -9.47
C GLY A 264 20.15 23.34 -10.06
N THR A 265 19.49 22.31 -9.54
CA THR A 265 19.51 20.96 -10.12
C THR A 265 18.93 20.97 -11.54
N SER A 266 19.47 20.16 -12.45
CA SER A 266 18.89 20.04 -13.79
C SER A 266 17.59 19.26 -13.74
N ILE A 267 16.55 19.75 -14.42
CA ILE A 267 15.26 19.05 -14.48
C ILE A 267 15.37 17.66 -15.11
N SER A 268 16.34 17.47 -16.03
CA SER A 268 16.59 16.16 -16.66
C SER A 268 17.17 15.13 -15.70
N GLU A 269 17.86 15.56 -14.64
CA GLU A 269 18.34 14.67 -13.58
C GLU A 269 17.19 14.20 -12.70
N ILE A 270 16.25 15.11 -12.40
CA ILE A 270 15.07 14.84 -11.56
C ILE A 270 14.11 13.86 -12.27
N THR A 271 13.79 14.11 -13.54
CA THR A 271 12.85 13.26 -14.28
C THR A 271 13.42 11.89 -14.65
N LYS A 272 14.76 11.72 -14.58
CA LYS A 272 15.41 10.43 -14.79
C LYS A 272 15.22 9.48 -13.61
N SER A 273 15.17 10.00 -12.37
CA SER A 273 15.01 9.18 -11.16
C SER A 273 13.55 8.80 -10.89
N ASN A 274 12.60 9.64 -11.32
CA ASN A 274 11.18 9.37 -11.21
C ASN A 274 10.46 9.74 -12.51
N LYS A 275 9.92 8.71 -13.18
CA LYS A 275 9.24 8.83 -14.48
C LYS A 275 7.78 9.27 -14.39
N GLU A 276 7.24 9.34 -13.18
CA GLU A 276 5.81 9.53 -12.93
C GLU A 276 5.56 10.99 -12.56
N TYR A 277 5.58 11.84 -13.59
CA TYR A 277 5.41 13.27 -13.44
C TYR A 277 4.53 13.84 -14.53
N THR A 278 3.94 15.01 -14.24
CA THR A 278 3.24 15.81 -15.23
C THR A 278 4.11 17.02 -15.60
N ASP A 279 4.37 17.18 -16.89
CA ASP A 279 4.94 18.41 -17.45
C ASP A 279 3.83 19.40 -17.78
N ALA A 280 4.00 20.64 -17.34
CA ALA A 280 3.07 21.70 -17.69
C ALA A 280 3.81 23.03 -17.91
N LYS A 281 3.26 23.83 -18.82
CA LYS A 281 3.64 25.23 -19.01
C LYS A 281 2.51 26.10 -18.49
N GLN A 282 2.80 26.91 -17.49
CA GLN A 282 1.84 27.87 -16.98
C GLN A 282 1.55 28.96 -18.02
N SER A 283 0.42 29.66 -17.84
CA SER A 283 -0.03 30.72 -18.77
C SER A 283 0.96 31.89 -18.87
N ASP A 284 1.75 32.12 -17.84
CA ASP A 284 2.83 33.12 -17.80
C ASP A 284 4.15 32.63 -18.44
N GLY A 285 4.16 31.40 -18.95
CA GLY A 285 5.31 30.77 -19.58
C GLY A 285 6.22 29.99 -18.64
N THR A 286 5.93 29.96 -17.33
CA THR A 286 6.71 29.21 -16.35
C THR A 286 6.62 27.71 -16.63
N MET A 287 7.78 27.05 -16.70
CA MET A 287 7.86 25.61 -16.89
C MET A 287 7.87 24.88 -15.55
N MET A 288 7.11 23.81 -15.43
CA MET A 288 7.05 23.02 -14.20
C MET A 288 6.95 21.52 -14.45
N VAL A 289 7.61 20.76 -13.57
CA VAL A 289 7.43 19.32 -13.37
C VAL A 289 6.71 19.13 -12.05
N THR A 290 5.58 18.43 -12.08
CA THR A 290 4.77 18.18 -10.89
C THR A 290 4.77 16.69 -10.56
N TYR A 291 5.11 16.40 -9.31
CA TYR A 291 4.85 15.15 -8.61
C TYR A 291 3.77 15.42 -7.56
N PRO A 292 3.05 14.40 -7.05
CA PRO A 292 2.09 14.59 -5.96
C PRO A 292 2.69 15.38 -4.78
N GLU A 293 3.90 15.06 -4.36
CA GLU A 293 4.50 15.63 -3.15
C GLU A 293 5.28 16.93 -3.34
N VAL A 294 5.61 17.30 -4.58
CA VAL A 294 6.53 18.39 -4.88
C VAL A 294 6.39 18.86 -6.33
N THR A 295 6.45 20.17 -6.53
CA THR A 295 6.54 20.81 -7.85
C THR A 295 7.90 21.49 -7.98
N TYR A 296 8.57 21.23 -9.10
CA TYR A 296 9.81 21.90 -9.49
C TYR A 296 9.54 22.85 -10.64
N TYR A 297 9.80 24.14 -10.43
CA TYR A 297 9.78 25.13 -11.50
C TYR A 297 11.19 25.32 -12.03
N TYR A 298 11.33 25.47 -13.34
CA TYR A 298 12.64 25.56 -13.97
C TYR A 298 12.68 26.58 -15.10
N ASP A 299 13.88 27.07 -15.38
CA ASP A 299 14.14 27.95 -16.51
C ASP A 299 14.27 27.13 -17.80
N ASP A 300 13.53 27.49 -18.84
CA ASP A 300 13.44 26.69 -20.07
C ASP A 300 14.75 26.67 -20.87
N GLN A 301 15.60 27.70 -20.74
CA GLN A 301 16.86 27.81 -21.49
C GLN A 301 17.97 27.00 -20.83
N THR A 302 18.16 27.18 -19.52
CA THR A 302 19.20 26.54 -18.73
C THR A 302 18.80 25.16 -18.24
N LYS A 303 17.50 24.84 -18.25
CA LYS A 303 16.90 23.61 -17.70
C LYS A 303 17.20 23.41 -16.20
N GLN A 304 17.53 24.49 -15.49
CA GLN A 304 17.83 24.46 -14.06
C GLN A 304 16.60 24.83 -13.24
N VAL A 305 16.39 24.11 -12.13
CA VAL A 305 15.35 24.42 -11.15
C VAL A 305 15.59 25.80 -10.56
N THR A 306 14.56 26.65 -10.56
CA THR A 306 14.58 28.02 -10.03
C THR A 306 13.72 28.18 -8.78
N SER A 307 12.75 27.28 -8.59
CA SER A 307 11.83 27.28 -7.46
C SER A 307 11.33 25.87 -7.16
N ILE A 308 11.05 25.60 -5.89
CA ILE A 308 10.52 24.32 -5.41
C ILE A 308 9.29 24.64 -4.57
N ALA A 309 8.19 23.91 -4.78
CA ALA A 309 7.00 24.01 -3.95
C ALA A 309 6.55 22.64 -3.43
N ILE A 310 6.02 22.60 -2.21
CA ILE A 310 5.35 21.42 -1.64
C ILE A 310 3.94 21.80 -1.19
N PRO A 311 2.96 20.89 -1.30
CA PRO A 311 1.61 21.12 -0.83
C PRO A 311 1.56 21.15 0.70
N GLY A 312 0.79 22.11 1.24
CA GLY A 312 0.59 22.30 2.69
C GLY A 312 -0.06 21.10 3.38
N MET A 313 -0.78 20.28 2.61
CA MET A 313 -1.33 18.98 3.04
C MET A 313 -0.28 18.03 3.61
N ARG A 314 1.00 18.19 3.27
CA ARG A 314 2.09 17.39 3.85
C ARG A 314 2.43 17.75 5.30
N LEU A 315 1.98 18.91 5.79
CA LEU A 315 2.21 19.38 7.15
C LEU A 315 0.92 19.52 7.96
N LYS A 316 -0.18 19.99 7.33
CA LYS A 316 -1.47 20.32 7.98
C LYS A 316 -1.29 21.22 9.21
N ILE A 317 -0.60 22.33 9.02
CA ILE A 317 -0.35 23.35 10.04
C ILE A 317 -0.93 24.70 9.62
N ASN A 318 -0.97 25.63 10.57
CA ASN A 318 -1.44 27.00 10.34
C ASN A 318 -0.36 28.02 10.72
N MET A 319 -0.65 29.31 10.46
CA MET A 319 0.28 30.40 10.73
C MET A 319 0.72 30.50 12.21
N SER A 320 -0.13 30.12 13.17
CA SER A 320 0.24 30.13 14.59
C SER A 320 1.38 29.16 14.87
N ILE A 321 1.29 27.93 14.36
CA ILE A 321 2.32 26.89 14.52
C ILE A 321 3.60 27.31 13.80
N ILE A 322 3.48 27.89 12.60
CA ILE A 322 4.65 28.40 11.85
C ILE A 322 5.38 29.46 12.67
N ASN A 323 4.67 30.42 13.26
CA ASN A 323 5.26 31.47 14.11
C ASN A 323 5.92 30.92 15.38
N GLU A 324 5.34 29.88 15.98
CA GLU A 324 5.90 29.23 17.18
C GLU A 324 7.27 28.59 16.87
N ILE A 325 7.40 27.98 15.69
CA ILE A 325 8.60 27.23 15.30
C ILE A 325 9.67 28.16 14.72
N LEU A 326 9.30 29.04 13.79
CA LEU A 326 10.23 29.87 13.01
C LEU A 326 10.34 31.32 13.49
N GLY A 327 9.50 31.73 14.43
CA GLY A 327 9.36 33.14 14.82
C GLY A 327 8.55 33.93 13.79
N LYS A 328 8.59 35.26 13.90
CA LYS A 328 7.81 36.14 13.01
C LYS A 328 8.42 36.17 11.60
N PRO A 329 7.59 36.16 10.54
CA PRO A 329 8.09 36.31 9.17
C PRO A 329 8.66 37.71 8.93
N ASN A 330 9.54 37.84 7.94
CA ASN A 330 10.03 39.12 7.45
C ASN A 330 8.89 39.97 6.85
N THR A 331 7.98 39.30 6.13
CA THR A 331 6.79 39.92 5.54
C THR A 331 5.58 39.03 5.78
N PHE A 332 4.46 39.64 6.16
CA PHE A 332 3.15 38.99 6.20
C PHE A 332 2.13 39.91 5.54
N SER A 333 1.54 39.47 4.43
CA SER A 333 0.61 40.30 3.65
C SER A 333 -0.50 39.46 3.03
N ALA A 334 -1.59 40.09 2.64
CA ALA A 334 -2.61 39.45 1.80
C ALA A 334 -1.97 38.96 0.49
N ASN A 335 -2.38 37.77 0.01
CA ASN A 335 -1.94 37.28 -1.28
C ASN A 335 -2.65 38.06 -2.40
N LYS A 336 -1.92 38.46 -3.43
CA LYS A 336 -2.46 39.21 -4.58
C LYS A 336 -3.15 38.31 -5.61
N ASN A 337 -2.84 37.03 -5.60
CA ASN A 337 -3.24 36.09 -6.64
C ASN A 337 -4.38 35.16 -6.21
N HIS A 338 -4.69 35.08 -4.91
CA HIS A 338 -5.82 34.32 -4.37
C HIS A 338 -6.27 34.92 -3.02
N ASP A 339 -7.46 34.53 -2.56
CA ASP A 339 -7.94 34.90 -1.23
C ASP A 339 -7.09 34.17 -0.16
N GLY A 340 -6.45 34.93 0.73
CA GLY A 340 -5.50 34.39 1.70
C GLY A 340 -4.31 35.29 2.00
N TYR A 341 -3.25 34.69 2.54
CA TYR A 341 -2.06 35.39 3.03
C TYR A 341 -0.78 34.73 2.55
N ILE A 342 0.29 35.51 2.53
CA ILE A 342 1.65 35.03 2.30
C ILE A 342 2.56 35.48 3.44
N ALA A 343 3.26 34.53 4.05
CA ALA A 343 4.30 34.76 5.05
C ALA A 343 5.67 34.44 4.44
N MET A 344 6.62 35.36 4.53
CA MET A 344 7.91 35.27 3.84
C MET A 344 9.05 35.29 4.86
N TYR A 345 9.94 34.31 4.76
CA TYR A 345 11.14 34.18 5.59
C TYR A 345 12.39 34.19 4.71
N SER A 346 13.35 35.01 5.09
CA SER A 346 14.63 35.12 4.42
C SER A 346 15.56 33.97 4.81
N ALA A 347 16.13 33.30 3.81
CA ALA A 347 17.10 32.22 3.97
C ALA A 347 18.31 32.50 3.06
N ASN A 348 19.18 33.42 3.47
CA ASN A 348 20.33 33.90 2.69
C ASN A 348 19.93 34.33 1.24
N HIS A 349 20.44 33.65 0.21
CA HIS A 349 20.14 33.90 -1.21
C HIS A 349 18.74 33.44 -1.64
N TYR A 350 17.98 32.83 -0.73
CA TYR A 350 16.66 32.28 -0.98
C TYR A 350 15.62 32.92 -0.06
N GLU A 351 14.36 32.73 -0.43
CA GLU A 351 13.20 33.16 0.33
C GLU A 351 12.19 32.02 0.38
N MET A 352 11.78 31.68 1.60
CA MET A 352 10.77 30.66 1.87
C MET A 352 9.43 31.35 2.09
N LYS A 353 8.47 31.02 1.24
CA LYS A 353 7.12 31.57 1.18
C LYS A 353 6.13 30.52 1.69
N PHE A 354 5.38 30.85 2.73
CA PHE A 354 4.23 30.07 3.19
C PHE A 354 2.97 30.74 2.65
N VAL A 355 2.27 30.04 1.77
CA VAL A 355 1.01 30.45 1.18
C VAL A 355 -0.12 29.86 2.01
N LEU A 356 -1.01 30.73 2.48
CA LEU A 356 -2.04 30.41 3.45
C LEU A 356 -3.41 30.80 2.92
N ASP A 357 -4.43 30.02 3.25
CA ASP A 357 -5.83 30.36 2.95
C ASP A 357 -6.32 31.55 3.82
N SER A 358 -7.57 31.97 3.62
CA SER A 358 -8.18 33.05 4.41
C SER A 358 -8.35 32.72 5.90
N SER A 359 -8.36 31.43 6.26
CA SER A 359 -8.36 30.91 7.64
C SER A 359 -6.96 30.70 8.22
N GLN A 360 -5.92 31.09 7.47
CA GLN A 360 -4.50 30.95 7.79
C GLN A 360 -4.02 29.49 7.93
N GLN A 361 -4.69 28.54 7.27
CA GLN A 361 -4.16 27.19 7.07
C GLN A 361 -3.15 27.18 5.93
N LEU A 362 -2.12 26.36 6.06
CA LEU A 362 -1.08 26.24 5.06
C LEU A 362 -1.59 25.52 3.82
N GLU A 363 -1.56 26.20 2.67
CA GLU A 363 -1.89 25.62 1.36
C GLU A 363 -0.64 25.15 0.63
N GLN A 364 0.47 25.90 0.73
CA GLN A 364 1.72 25.58 0.03
C GLN A 364 2.93 26.20 0.74
N ILE A 365 4.08 25.53 0.69
CA ILE A 365 5.39 26.15 0.97
C ILE A 365 6.16 26.21 -0.33
N GLN A 366 6.74 27.36 -0.64
CA GLN A 366 7.58 27.56 -1.82
C GLN A 366 8.93 28.14 -1.43
N LEU A 367 10.01 27.57 -1.95
CA LEU A 367 11.35 28.14 -1.89
C LEU A 367 11.69 28.74 -3.24
N VAL A 368 12.10 30.01 -3.25
CA VAL A 368 12.54 30.72 -4.45
C VAL A 368 13.92 31.33 -4.25
N LYS A 369 14.70 31.38 -5.32
CA LYS A 369 15.92 32.19 -5.36
C LYS A 369 15.53 33.68 -5.32
N LYS A 370 16.20 34.47 -4.49
CA LYS A 370 16.04 35.93 -4.50
C LYS A 370 16.68 36.48 -5.76
N ASP A 371 16.00 37.41 -6.41
CA ASP A 371 16.63 38.19 -7.47
C ASP A 371 17.79 38.99 -6.86
N SER A 372 18.99 38.79 -7.40
CA SER A 372 20.14 39.62 -7.06
C SER A 372 19.82 41.05 -7.49
N LYS A 373 19.53 41.93 -6.52
CA LYS A 373 19.47 43.38 -6.76
C LYS A 373 20.86 43.96 -6.91
#